data_AF-A0A349W4J8-F1
#
_entry.id   AF-A0A349W4J8-F1
#
_cell.length_a   1.000
_cell.length_b   1.000
_cell.length_c   1.000
_cell.angle_alpha   90.00
_cell.angle_beta   90.00
_cell.angle_gamma   90.00
#
_symmetry.space_group_name_H-M   'P 1'
#
loop_
_entity.id
_entity.type
_entity.pdbx_description
1 polymer ?
#
loop_
_entity_poly.entity_id
_entity_poly.type
_entity_poly.pdbx_seq_one_letter_code
_entity_poly.pdbx_strand_id
1 'polypeptide(L)' 'MSFRIEKDTMGEVQVPADKYWGAQTERSRNNFKIGPAASMPHEIVAGFAYLKKAAAYANHELGVLPVEKRDAIATVCD' A
#
# COMPACT_ATOMS: atom_id res chain seq x y z
N MET A 1 -10.29 8.36 -18.90
CA MET A 1 -9.69 7.76 -17.69
C MET A 1 -10.65 8.00 -16.54
N SER A 2 -11.04 6.95 -15.82
CA SER A 2 -11.84 7.07 -14.60
C SER A 2 -10.92 7.22 -13.38
N PHE A 3 -11.36 8.02 -12.40
CA PHE A 3 -10.61 8.27 -11.17
C PHE A 3 -11.45 7.88 -9.95
N ARG A 4 -10.77 7.43 -8.90
CA ARG A 4 -11.30 7.28 -7.54
C ARG A 4 -10.82 8.47 -6.71
N ILE A 5 -11.71 9.06 -5.92
CA ILE A 5 -11.32 10.09 -4.95
C ILE A 5 -10.82 9.40 -3.69
N GLU A 6 -9.58 9.68 -3.31
CA GLU A 6 -8.97 9.22 -2.08
C GLU A 6 -8.75 10.42 -1.14
N LYS A 7 -8.77 10.17 0.17
CA LYS A 7 -8.62 11.21 1.19
C LYS A 7 -7.58 10.82 2.22
N ASP A 8 -6.69 11.74 2.53
CA ASP A 8 -5.78 11.69 3.68
C ASP A 8 -5.93 12.96 4.54
N THR A 9 -5.04 13.16 5.51
CA THR A 9 -5.04 14.34 6.39
C THR A 9 -4.77 15.65 5.65
N MET A 10 -4.25 15.60 4.42
CA MET A 10 -4.01 16.78 3.57
C MET A 10 -5.19 17.10 2.63
N GLY A 11 -6.26 16.32 2.69
CA GLY A 11 -7.47 16.50 1.88
C GLY A 11 -7.62 15.43 0.80
N GLU A 12 -8.39 15.76 -0.23
CA GLU A 12 -8.72 14.84 -1.33
C GLU A 12 -7.63 14.83 -2.42
N VAL A 13 -7.53 13.72 -3.15
CA VAL A 13 -6.68 13.55 -4.33
C VAL A 13 -7.30 12.54 -5.29
N GLN A 14 -7.18 12.80 -6.59
CA GLN A 14 -7.67 11.91 -7.64
C GLN A 14 -6.63 10.83 -7.92
N VAL A 15 -7.03 9.56 -7.75
CA VAL A 15 -6.18 8.39 -8.06
C VAL A 15 -6.78 7.65 -9.25
N PRO A 16 -6.00 7.24 -10.26
CA PRO A 16 -6.52 6.43 -11.36
C PRO A 16 -7.23 5.17 -10.83
N ALA A 17 -8.44 4.90 -11.33
CA ALA A 17 -9.30 3.86 -10.77
C ALA A 17 -8.75 2.44 -10.98
N ASP A 18 -7.84 2.25 -11.94
CA ASP A 18 -7.19 0.98 -12.28
C ASP A 18 -5.95 0.67 -11.43
N LYS A 19 -5.68 1.46 -10.38
CA LYS A 19 -4.49 1.35 -9.52
C LYS A 19 -4.85 1.01 -8.08
N TYR A 20 -4.01 0.18 -7.47
CA TYR A 20 -4.16 -0.28 -6.09
C TYR A 20 -3.70 0.73 -5.03
N TRP A 21 -2.86 1.70 -5.38
CA TRP A 21 -2.36 2.68 -4.41
C TRP A 21 -3.44 3.72 -4.04
N GLY A 22 -3.17 4.47 -2.96
CA GLY A 22 -4.08 5.48 -2.42
C GLY A 22 -3.48 6.89 -2.40
N ALA A 23 -4.05 7.76 -1.55
CA ALA A 23 -3.74 9.19 -1.53
C ALA A 23 -2.24 9.50 -1.34
N GLN A 24 -1.59 8.88 -0.35
CA GLN A 24 -0.20 9.20 -0.01
C GLN A 24 0.77 8.87 -1.14
N THR A 25 0.58 7.72 -1.82
CA THR A 25 1.40 7.35 -2.98
C THR A 25 1.17 8.32 -4.15
N GLU A 26 -0.08 8.72 -4.40
CA GLU A 26 -0.40 9.67 -5.46
C GLU A 26 0.21 11.05 -5.20
N ARG A 27 0.19 11.53 -3.94
CA ARG A 27 0.89 12.75 -3.56
C ARG A 27 2.39 12.63 -3.75
N SER A 28 2.99 11.50 -3.36
CA SER A 28 4.43 11.26 -3.57
C SER A 28 4.80 11.34 -5.05
N ARG A 29 4.02 10.70 -5.94
CA ARG A 29 4.21 10.77 -7.40
C ARG A 29 4.13 12.20 -7.94
N ASN A 30 3.26 13.04 -7.37
CA ASN A 30 3.10 14.44 -7.77
C ASN A 30 4.21 15.36 -7.24
N ASN A 31 4.71 15.09 -6.04
CA ASN A 31 5.72 15.92 -5.37
C ASN A 31 7.15 15.56 -5.80
N PHE A 32 7.44 14.29 -6.08
CA PHE A 32 8.80 13.78 -6.33
C PHE A 32 8.95 13.24 -7.75
N LYS A 33 8.97 14.15 -8.73
CA LYS A 33 9.16 13.82 -10.16
C LYS A 33 10.64 13.79 -10.53
N ILE A 34 11.41 12.98 -9.82
CA ILE A 34 12.87 12.90 -9.96
C ILE A 34 13.25 11.47 -10.34
N GLY A 35 13.89 11.31 -11.49
CA GLY A 35 14.28 10.00 -12.01
C GLY A 35 13.13 9.19 -12.63
N PRO A 36 13.37 7.92 -12.99
CA PRO A 36 12.36 7.04 -13.54
C PRO A 36 11.23 6.76 -12.54
N ALA A 37 10.00 6.63 -13.04
CA ALA A 37 8.87 6.21 -12.20
C ALA A 37 9.07 4.77 -11.70
N ALA A 38 8.57 4.48 -10.50
CA ALA A 38 8.65 3.15 -9.87
C ALA A 38 10.10 2.61 -9.79
N SER A 39 11.07 3.47 -9.49
CA SER A 39 12.49 3.13 -9.41
C SER A 39 12.89 2.31 -8.17
N MET A 40 11.94 1.94 -7.30
CA MET A 40 12.24 1.12 -6.13
C MET A 40 12.66 -0.28 -6.61
N PRO A 41 13.80 -0.83 -6.14
CA PRO A 41 14.20 -2.18 -6.50
C PRO A 41 13.12 -3.20 -6.13
N HIS A 42 12.91 -4.19 -7.00
CA HIS A 42 11.85 -5.17 -6.83
C HIS A 42 12.01 -5.97 -5.53
N GLU A 43 13.26 -6.24 -5.14
CA GLU A 43 13.64 -6.93 -3.92
C GLU A 43 13.19 -6.18 -2.66
N ILE A 44 13.19 -4.84 -2.71
CA ILE A 44 12.68 -4.01 -1.61
C ILE A 44 11.15 -4.12 -1.53
N VAL A 45 10.46 -4.10 -2.67
CA VAL A 45 9.00 -4.27 -2.73
C VAL A 45 8.60 -5.65 -2.17
N ALA A 46 9.28 -6.70 -2.61
CA ALA A 46 9.08 -8.06 -2.11
C ALA A 46 9.40 -8.17 -0.61
N GLY A 47 10.51 -7.56 -0.16
CA GLY A 47 10.88 -7.48 1.25
C GLY A 47 9.78 -6.83 2.11
N PHE A 48 9.13 -5.78 1.60
CA PHE A 48 7.99 -5.15 2.27
C PHE A 48 6.77 -6.06 2.32
N ALA A 49 6.49 -6.85 1.28
CA ALA A 49 5.39 -7.82 1.29
C ALA A 49 5.61 -8.88 2.40
N TYR A 50 6.81 -9.46 2.48
CA TYR A 50 7.17 -10.39 3.56
C TYR A 50 7.05 -9.75 4.94
N LEU A 51 7.56 -8.52 5.10
CA LEU A 51 7.47 -7.77 6.35
C LEU A 51 6.01 -7.55 6.78
N LYS A 52 5.12 -7.20 5.85
CA LYS A 52 3.71 -6.95 6.16
C LYS A 52 2.94 -8.23 6.44
N LYS A 53 3.24 -9.34 5.75
CA LYS A 53 2.71 -10.66 6.10
C LYS A 53 3.12 -11.04 7.53
N ALA A 54 4.41 -10.98 7.86
CA ALA A 54 4.90 -11.30 9.20
C ALA A 54 4.24 -10.43 10.28
N ALA A 55 4.12 -9.12 10.04
CA ALA A 55 3.44 -8.21 10.95
C ALA A 55 1.95 -8.55 11.14
N ALA A 56 1.25 -8.99 10.08
CA ALA A 56 -0.15 -9.40 10.18
C ALA A 56 -0.32 -10.63 11.08
N TYR A 57 0.55 -11.63 10.95
CA TYR A 57 0.56 -12.80 11.85
C TYR A 57 0.87 -12.41 13.30
N ALA A 58 1.94 -11.64 13.53
CA ALA A 58 2.31 -11.17 14.87
C ALA A 58 1.18 -10.36 15.53
N ASN A 59 0.52 -9.47 14.79
CA ASN A 59 -0.60 -8.69 15.31
C ASN A 59 -1.84 -9.54 15.62
N HIS A 60 -2.07 -10.60 14.85
CA HIS A 60 -3.15 -11.55 15.15
C HIS A 60 -2.87 -12.34 16.44
N GLU A 61 -1.63 -12.82 16.62
CA GLU A 61 -1.21 -13.52 17.84
C GLU A 61 -1.33 -12.64 19.09
N LEU A 62 -1.07 -11.33 18.96
CA LEU A 62 -1.27 -10.34 20.03
C LEU A 62 -2.75 -9.96 20.26
N GLY A 63 -3.68 -10.48 19.46
CA GLY A 63 -5.11 -10.21 19.59
C GLY A 63 -5.56 -8.83 19.08
N VAL A 64 -4.71 -8.09 18.37
CA VAL A 64 -5.02 -6.74 17.86
C VAL A 64 -5.45 -6.73 16.39
N LEU A 65 -5.43 -7.89 15.72
CA LEU A 65 -5.89 -8.06 14.34
C LEU A 65 -6.82 -9.28 14.20
N PRO A 66 -8.06 -9.11 13.72
CA PRO A 66 -8.95 -10.23 13.41
C PRO A 66 -8.36 -11.19 12.37
N VAL A 67 -8.74 -12.46 12.47
CA VAL A 67 -8.22 -13.55 11.62
C VAL A 67 -8.49 -13.31 10.14
N GLU A 68 -9.67 -12.76 9.80
CA GLU A 68 -10.07 -12.50 8.42
C GLU A 68 -9.18 -11.43 7.78
N LYS A 69 -8.78 -10.42 8.56
CA LYS A 69 -7.86 -9.37 8.09
C LYS A 69 -6.44 -9.91 7.98
N ARG A 70 -5.98 -10.74 8.92
CA ARG A 70 -4.68 -11.43 8.83
C ARG A 70 -4.59 -12.21 7.51
N ASP A 71 -5.61 -13.02 7.22
CA ASP A 71 -5.61 -13.90 6.04
C ASP A 71 -5.67 -13.11 4.73
N ALA A 72 -6.49 -12.06 4.67
CA ALA A 72 -6.54 -11.18 3.51
C ALA A 72 -5.20 -10.49 3.26
N ILE A 73 -4.55 -9.94 4.30
CA ILE A 73 -3.24 -9.30 4.19
C ILE A 73 -2.17 -10.31 3.77
N ALA A 74 -2.16 -11.50 4.37
CA ALA A 74 -1.19 -12.54 4.04
C ALA A 74 -1.32 -13.00 2.59
N THR A 75 -2.56 -13.20 2.12
CA THR A 75 -2.84 -13.67 0.75
C THR A 75 -2.37 -12.67 -0.31
N VAL A 76 -2.56 -11.37 -0.10
CA VAL A 76 -2.12 -10.35 -1.09
C VAL A 76 -0.62 -10.03 -1.01
N CYS A 77 0.07 -10.53 0.02
CA CYS A 77 1.52 -10.41 0.14
C CYS A 77 2.28 -11.59 -0.50
N ASP A 78 1.57 -12.68 -0.84
CA ASP A 78 2.08 -13.83 -1.60
C ASP A 78 1.92 -13.59 -3.12
#